data_AF-A0A1V5TEB5-F1
#
_entry.id   AF-A0A1V5TEB5-F1
#
_cell.length_a   1.000
_cell.length_b   1.000
_cell.length_c   1.000
_cell.angle_alpha   90.00
_cell.angle_beta   90.00
_cell.angle_gamma   90.00
#
_symmetry.space_group_name_H-M   'P 1'
#
loop_
_entity.id
_entity.type
_entity.pdbx_description
1 polymer ?
#
loop_
_entity_poly.entity_id
_entity_poly.type
_entity_poly.pdbx_seq_one_letter_code
_entity_poly.pdbx_strand_id
1 'polypeptide(L)'
;MNSFLVFIIIILIIILFLGVINPKVEINKSTRLKVFLVWLFFAVIVTIIAIPKNNVRKSDFIEEASSLIENGEYSEAKRILLKVKEDNKYYIDAKGLIKKSDSLKMIDERAKIEAKEIEKETILKESIQNQIQYIDEFPDYSMYRGSIGLLEGEIGFFKDWGDLIRQGERSEDPEIQELVKRFKPKVEKVQIREFPIMRKEYAIVANKLMWENNIEVSSSGTGHKYITFTGGVFANNKNIKDFHNEISNVLRSFRFSKVYYKWYKGAEEYSSGDLYEGNDSDLVN
;
A
#
# COMPACT_ATOMS: atom_id res chain seq x y z
N MET A 1 33.62 5.66 49.57
CA MET A 1 33.19 6.82 50.36
C MET A 1 33.73 6.61 51.77
N ASN A 2 34.64 7.46 52.25
CA ASN A 2 35.42 7.20 53.47
C ASN A 2 34.51 7.11 54.70
N SER A 3 34.42 5.92 55.31
CA SER A 3 33.67 5.64 56.54
C SER A 3 34.00 6.60 57.70
N PHE A 4 35.19 7.21 57.64
CA PHE A 4 35.66 8.26 58.55
C PHE A 4 34.78 9.51 58.54
N LEU A 5 34.26 9.91 57.37
CA LEU A 5 33.48 11.13 57.22
C LEU A 5 32.05 10.95 57.78
N VAL A 6 31.49 9.75 57.60
CA VAL A 6 30.20 9.37 58.19
C VAL A 6 30.31 9.31 59.72
N PHE A 7 31.41 8.79 60.25
CA PHE A 7 31.65 8.71 61.69
C PHE A 7 31.73 10.10 62.34
N ILE A 8 32.43 11.06 61.71
CA ILE A 8 32.51 12.45 62.20
C ILE A 8 31.13 13.13 62.23
N ILE A 9 30.29 12.88 61.21
CA ILE A 9 28.93 13.44 61.16
C ILE A 9 28.07 12.88 62.30
N ILE A 10 28.16 11.58 62.60
CA ILE A 10 27.42 10.96 63.71
C ILE A 10 27.88 11.53 65.07
N ILE A 11 29.19 11.72 65.28
CA ILE A 11 29.71 12.33 66.50
C ILE A 11 29.18 13.75 66.68
N LEU A 12 29.16 14.56 65.61
CA LEU A 12 28.65 15.93 65.66
C LEU A 12 27.15 15.98 66.01
N ILE A 13 26.35 15.03 65.50
CA ILE A 13 24.92 14.91 65.83
C ILE A 13 24.71 14.56 67.31
N ILE A 14 25.52 13.65 67.87
CA ILE A 14 25.43 13.24 69.29
C ILE A 14 25.80 14.40 70.23
N ILE A 15 26.86 15.16 69.92
CA ILE A 15 27.27 16.34 70.70
C ILE A 15 26.15 17.40 70.68
N LEU A 16 25.44 17.53 69.56
CA LEU A 16 24.32 18.46 69.41
C LEU A 16 23.10 18.04 70.25
N PHE A 17 22.78 16.75 70.28
CA PHE A 17 21.71 16.22 71.14
C PHE A 17 22.01 16.41 72.64
N LEU A 18 23.26 16.19 73.07
CA LEU A 18 23.68 16.41 74.45
C LEU A 18 23.62 17.91 74.86
N GLY A 19 23.98 18.83 73.95
CA GLY A 19 23.89 20.28 74.19
C GLY A 19 22.46 20.82 74.24
N VAL A 20 21.48 20.11 73.67
CA VAL A 20 20.06 20.48 73.71
C VAL A 20 19.36 19.93 74.97
N ILE A 21 19.80 18.78 75.49
CA ILE A 21 19.14 18.08 76.60
C ILE A 21 19.56 18.59 78.00
N ASN A 22 20.74 19.23 78.14
CA ASN A 22 21.23 19.72 79.44
C ASN A 22 21.40 21.26 79.46
N PRO A 23 20.38 22.03 79.91
CA PRO A 23 20.38 23.48 79.80
C PRO A 23 21.06 24.12 81.01
N LYS A 24 22.39 24.10 81.05
CA LYS A 24 23.14 24.96 81.99
C LYS A 24 23.70 26.24 81.33
N VAL A 25 23.37 26.49 80.06
CA VAL A 25 23.79 27.68 79.33
C VAL A 25 22.55 28.37 78.75
N GLU A 26 22.21 29.54 79.29
CA GLU A 26 21.12 30.40 78.81
C GLU A 26 21.47 31.02 77.46
N ILE A 27 21.34 30.23 76.40
CA ILE A 27 21.45 30.71 75.02
C ILE A 27 20.05 31.03 74.51
N ASN A 28 19.83 32.32 74.21
CA ASN A 28 18.58 32.91 73.70
C ASN A 28 17.94 32.05 72.58
N LYS A 29 16.62 31.85 72.65
CA LYS A 29 15.81 30.99 71.77
C LYS A 29 15.98 31.35 70.28
N SER A 30 16.23 32.63 69.96
CA SER A 30 16.49 33.11 68.59
C SER A 30 17.81 32.58 68.00
N THR A 31 18.84 32.45 68.83
CA THR A 31 20.17 31.98 68.40
C THR A 31 20.16 30.49 68.07
N ARG A 32 19.38 29.69 68.83
CA ARG A 32 19.25 28.24 68.59
C ARG A 32 18.61 27.93 67.24
N LEU A 33 17.59 28.71 66.84
CA LEU A 33 16.92 28.56 65.55
C LEU A 33 17.85 28.91 64.38
N LYS A 34 18.67 29.97 64.52
CA LYS A 34 19.64 30.36 63.49
C LYS A 34 20.69 29.28 63.25
N VAL A 35 21.21 28.67 64.32
CA VAL A 35 22.19 27.56 64.19
C VAL A 35 21.56 26.35 63.51
N PHE A 36 20.30 26.03 63.84
CA PHE A 36 19.56 24.94 63.18
C PHE A 36 19.37 25.20 61.67
N LEU A 37 19.00 26.42 61.28
CA LEU A 37 18.79 26.78 59.88
C LEU A 37 20.08 26.76 59.06
N VAL A 38 21.21 27.21 59.62
CA VAL A 38 22.53 27.13 58.96
C VAL A 38 22.94 25.67 58.74
N TRP A 39 22.64 24.78 59.69
CA TRP A 39 22.89 23.35 59.54
C TRP A 39 22.01 22.68 58.50
N LEU A 40 20.73 23.04 58.44
CA LEU A 40 19.81 22.53 57.41
C LEU A 40 20.28 22.93 56.01
N PHE A 41 20.79 24.16 55.86
CA PHE A 41 21.38 24.63 54.61
C PHE A 41 22.65 23.84 54.23
N PHE A 42 23.51 23.53 55.20
CA PHE A 42 24.72 22.74 54.96
C PHE A 42 24.41 21.28 54.57
N ALA A 43 23.39 20.68 55.17
CA ALA A 43 22.93 19.33 54.82
C ALA A 43 22.44 19.25 53.36
N VAL A 44 21.76 20.29 52.87
CA VAL A 44 21.30 20.39 51.47
C VAL A 44 22.48 20.56 50.50
N ILE A 45 23.51 21.33 50.87
CA ILE A 45 24.70 21.49 50.01
C ILE A 45 25.48 20.17 49.91
N VAL A 46 25.61 19.43 51.02
CA VAL A 46 26.31 18.14 51.02
C VAL A 46 25.56 17.09 50.21
N THR A 47 24.21 17.07 50.21
CA THR A 47 23.45 16.16 49.34
C THR A 47 23.60 16.50 47.86
N ILE A 48 23.71 17.78 47.49
CA ILE A 48 23.96 18.19 46.09
C ILE A 48 25.37 17.79 45.63
N ILE A 49 26.38 17.91 46.50
CA ILE A 49 27.78 17.53 46.16
C ILE A 49 27.97 16.00 46.20
N ALA A 50 27.16 15.27 46.97
CA ALA A 50 27.22 13.82 47.07
C ALA A 50 26.48 13.07 45.94
N ILE A 51 25.87 13.77 44.97
CA ILE A 51 25.36 13.11 43.76
C ILE A 51 26.59 12.69 42.93
N PRO A 52 26.85 11.37 42.77
CA PRO A 52 27.94 10.94 41.91
C PRO A 52 27.64 11.39 40.48
N LYS A 53 28.56 12.15 39.86
CA LYS A 53 28.59 12.30 38.40
C LYS A 53 28.75 10.90 37.81
N ASN A 54 27.70 10.40 37.18
CA ASN A 54 27.62 9.05 36.61
C ASN A 54 28.80 8.76 35.66
N ASN A 55 29.80 8.04 36.16
CA ASN A 55 30.67 7.22 35.33
C ASN A 55 29.92 5.93 35.01
N VAL A 56 29.11 5.94 33.94
CA VAL A 56 28.49 4.74 33.39
C VAL A 56 29.59 3.74 33.01
N ARG A 57 29.48 2.51 33.51
CA ARG A 57 30.49 1.45 33.37
C ARG A 57 30.55 0.90 31.94
N LYS A 58 31.66 0.21 31.69
CA LYS A 58 32.22 -0.23 30.42
C LYS A 58 31.35 -1.15 29.50
N SER A 59 30.20 -1.69 29.89
CA SER A 59 29.58 -2.84 29.18
C SER A 59 28.24 -2.53 28.51
N ASP A 60 27.38 -1.79 29.19
CA ASP A 60 25.95 -1.90 28.92
C ASP A 60 25.58 -1.41 27.52
N PHE A 61 26.08 -0.26 27.05
CA PHE A 61 25.73 0.25 25.72
C PHE A 61 26.29 -0.59 24.56
N ILE A 62 27.49 -1.15 24.69
CA ILE A 62 28.12 -1.96 23.64
C ILE A 62 27.47 -3.35 23.61
N GLU A 63 27.20 -3.93 24.76
CA GLU A 63 26.56 -5.24 24.93
C GLU A 63 25.08 -5.18 24.52
N GLU A 64 24.35 -4.16 24.97
CA GLU A 64 22.97 -3.89 24.58
C GLU A 64 22.87 -3.65 23.06
N ALA A 65 23.74 -2.82 22.50
CA ALA A 65 23.73 -2.61 21.05
C ALA A 65 24.13 -3.85 20.25
N SER A 66 25.03 -4.69 20.78
CA SER A 66 25.41 -5.96 20.12
C SER A 66 24.25 -6.95 20.13
N SER A 67 23.55 -7.08 21.27
CA SER A 67 22.33 -7.88 21.40
C SER A 67 21.23 -7.38 20.45
N LEU A 68 21.01 -6.07 20.36
CA LEU A 68 20.07 -5.47 19.41
C LEU A 68 20.45 -5.75 17.96
N ILE A 69 21.74 -5.73 17.61
CA ILE A 69 22.22 -6.10 16.27
C ILE A 69 21.94 -7.59 15.99
N GLU A 70 22.14 -8.47 16.96
CA GLU A 70 21.85 -9.91 16.83
C GLU A 70 20.34 -10.18 16.65
N ASN A 71 19.49 -9.36 17.28
CA ASN A 71 18.04 -9.44 17.17
C ASN A 71 17.46 -8.70 15.94
N GLY A 72 18.31 -8.11 15.08
CA GLY A 72 17.88 -7.37 13.89
C GLY A 72 17.36 -5.95 14.15
N GLU A 73 17.49 -5.43 15.37
CA GLU A 73 17.06 -4.10 15.79
C GLU A 73 18.12 -3.02 15.49
N TYR A 74 18.54 -2.94 14.22
CA TYR A 74 19.70 -2.14 13.79
C TYR A 74 19.56 -0.64 14.07
N SER A 75 18.36 -0.08 13.91
CA SER A 75 18.10 1.36 14.14
C SER A 75 18.21 1.72 15.62
N GLU A 76 17.77 0.81 16.50
CA GLU A 76 17.81 0.99 17.94
C GLU A 76 19.23 0.79 18.48
N ALA A 77 19.96 -0.22 17.97
CA ALA A 77 21.38 -0.39 18.23
C ALA A 77 22.17 0.88 17.89
N LYS A 78 21.92 1.48 16.72
CA LYS A 78 22.57 2.74 16.32
C LYS A 78 22.24 3.90 17.27
N ARG A 79 20.98 4.03 17.69
CA ARG A 79 20.54 5.07 18.64
C ARG A 79 21.29 4.97 19.96
N ILE A 80 21.56 3.75 20.42
CA ILE A 80 22.32 3.49 21.66
C ILE A 80 23.81 3.79 21.47
N LEU A 81 24.40 3.32 20.38
CA LEU A 81 25.82 3.54 20.06
C LEU A 81 26.15 5.02 19.87
N LEU A 82 25.23 5.83 19.35
CA LEU A 82 25.39 7.29 19.21
C LEU A 82 25.46 8.03 20.55
N LYS A 83 25.08 7.40 21.68
CA LYS A 83 25.23 7.99 23.02
C LYS A 83 26.68 7.90 23.53
N VAL A 84 27.54 7.10 22.88
CA VAL A 84 28.96 6.95 23.23
C VAL A 84 29.75 8.15 22.70
N LYS A 85 30.29 8.96 23.62
CA LYS A 85 31.06 10.18 23.30
C LYS A 85 32.50 9.88 22.86
N GLU A 86 33.13 10.83 22.16
CA GLU A 86 34.48 10.69 21.59
C GLU A 86 35.59 10.46 22.63
N ASP A 87 35.44 11.03 23.82
CA ASP A 87 36.35 10.86 24.95
C ASP A 87 36.20 9.48 25.65
N ASN A 88 35.22 8.69 25.24
CA ASN A 88 35.01 7.34 25.75
C ASN A 88 35.97 6.36 25.06
N LYS A 89 36.68 5.55 25.86
CA LYS A 89 37.59 4.49 25.36
C LYS A 89 36.93 3.45 24.44
N TYR A 90 35.61 3.36 24.39
CA TYR A 90 34.84 2.49 23.48
C TYR A 90 34.29 3.17 22.25
N TYR A 91 34.60 4.44 22.06
CA TYR A 91 34.11 5.20 20.92
C TYR A 91 34.45 4.54 19.57
N ILE A 92 35.64 3.97 19.45
CA ILE A 92 36.07 3.26 18.24
C ILE A 92 35.24 1.99 18.00
N ASP A 93 35.01 1.20 19.03
CA ASP A 93 34.17 0.00 18.96
C ASP A 93 32.72 0.37 18.60
N ALA A 94 32.20 1.43 19.21
CA ALA A 94 30.87 1.95 18.92
C ALA A 94 30.75 2.39 17.45
N LYS A 95 31.76 3.09 16.91
CA LYS A 95 31.79 3.49 15.50
C LYS A 95 31.86 2.27 14.56
N GLY A 96 32.63 1.25 14.92
CA GLY A 96 32.69 -0.02 14.20
C GLY A 96 31.33 -0.74 14.17
N LEU A 97 30.65 -0.81 15.32
CA LEU A 97 29.32 -1.40 15.44
C LEU A 97 28.24 -0.60 14.72
N ILE A 98 28.32 0.74 14.70
CA ILE A 98 27.41 1.58 13.89
C ILE A 98 27.55 1.23 12.42
N LYS A 99 28.80 1.14 11.91
CA LYS A 99 29.04 0.77 10.51
C LYS A 99 28.52 -0.64 10.18
N LYS A 100 28.72 -1.59 11.10
CA LYS A 100 28.18 -2.95 10.99
C LYS A 100 26.65 -2.95 10.95
N SER A 101 26.01 -2.23 11.88
CA SER A 101 24.56 -2.08 11.98
C SER A 101 23.95 -1.47 10.72
N ASP A 102 24.53 -0.39 10.20
CA ASP A 102 24.09 0.24 8.96
C ASP A 102 24.18 -0.71 7.75
N SER A 103 25.26 -1.49 7.68
CA SER A 103 25.46 -2.49 6.61
C SER A 103 24.44 -3.64 6.70
N LEU A 104 24.19 -4.16 7.91
CA LEU A 104 23.22 -5.24 8.13
C LEU A 104 21.78 -4.77 7.88
N LYS A 105 21.44 -3.55 8.27
CA LYS A 105 20.15 -2.93 7.96
C LYS A 105 19.90 -2.87 6.45
N MET A 106 20.89 -2.44 5.67
CA MET A 106 20.76 -2.42 4.21
C MET A 106 20.54 -3.82 3.62
N ILE A 107 21.21 -4.85 4.15
CA ILE A 107 21.03 -6.23 3.70
C ILE A 107 19.63 -6.73 4.04
N ASP A 108 19.15 -6.49 5.26
CA ASP A 108 17.80 -6.85 5.70
C ASP A 108 16.71 -6.14 4.88
N GLU A 109 16.88 -4.83 4.60
CA GLU A 109 15.97 -4.08 3.73
C GLU A 109 15.95 -4.64 2.31
N ARG A 110 17.10 -5.01 1.74
CA ARG A 110 17.17 -5.66 0.42
C ARG A 110 16.49 -7.02 0.42
N ALA A 111 16.75 -7.86 1.42
CA ALA A 111 16.12 -9.17 1.55
C ALA A 111 14.58 -9.05 1.65
N LYS A 112 14.08 -8.03 2.37
CA LYS A 112 12.64 -7.73 2.43
C LYS A 112 12.06 -7.30 1.07
N ILE A 113 12.80 -6.53 0.28
CA ILE A 113 12.38 -6.14 -1.07
C ILE A 113 12.36 -7.36 -1.99
N GLU A 114 13.42 -8.17 -1.96
CA GLU A 114 13.52 -9.41 -2.74
C GLU A 114 12.42 -10.41 -2.37
N ALA A 115 12.15 -10.62 -1.08
CA ALA A 115 11.07 -11.47 -0.62
C ALA A 115 9.69 -10.99 -1.11
N LYS A 116 9.45 -9.67 -1.12
CA LYS A 116 8.21 -9.09 -1.66
C LYS A 116 8.08 -9.27 -3.17
N GLU A 117 9.18 -9.15 -3.91
CA GLU A 117 9.15 -9.37 -5.36
C GLU A 117 8.90 -10.85 -5.67
N ILE A 118 9.56 -11.77 -4.95
CA ILE A 118 9.31 -13.22 -5.05
C ILE A 118 7.85 -13.55 -4.72
N GLU A 119 7.29 -12.95 -3.65
CA GLU A 119 5.89 -13.13 -3.27
C GLU A 119 4.96 -12.65 -4.39
N LYS A 120 5.23 -11.46 -4.95
CA LYS A 120 4.46 -10.89 -6.06
C LYS A 120 4.53 -11.75 -7.33
N GLU A 121 5.70 -12.26 -7.69
CA GLU A 121 5.87 -13.18 -8.81
C GLU A 121 5.14 -14.50 -8.57
N THR A 122 5.19 -15.03 -7.35
CA THR A 122 4.46 -16.25 -6.96
C THR A 122 2.95 -16.04 -7.12
N ILE A 123 2.41 -14.93 -6.62
CA ILE A 123 0.98 -14.59 -6.75
C ILE A 123 0.58 -14.43 -8.22
N LEU A 124 1.41 -13.75 -9.03
CA LEU A 124 1.14 -13.56 -10.46
C LEU A 124 1.11 -14.90 -11.20
N LYS A 125 2.09 -15.76 -10.93
CA LYS A 125 2.20 -17.10 -11.50
C LYS A 125 0.96 -17.94 -11.19
N GLU A 126 0.58 -18.02 -9.91
CA GLU A 126 -0.61 -18.75 -9.47
C GLU A 126 -1.89 -18.18 -10.10
N SER A 127 -1.99 -16.85 -10.17
CA SER A 127 -3.14 -16.18 -10.80
C SER A 127 -3.28 -16.58 -12.26
N ILE A 128 -2.20 -16.51 -13.06
CA ILE A 128 -2.23 -16.90 -14.48
C ILE A 128 -2.56 -18.39 -14.63
N GLN A 129 -1.97 -19.27 -13.81
CA GLN A 129 -2.26 -20.71 -13.84
C GLN A 129 -3.75 -21.00 -13.58
N ASN A 130 -4.31 -20.38 -12.55
CA ASN A 130 -5.72 -20.53 -12.18
C ASN A 130 -6.63 -20.02 -13.30
N GLN A 131 -6.30 -18.90 -13.94
CA GLN A 131 -7.11 -18.37 -15.05
C GLN A 131 -7.03 -19.25 -16.31
N ILE A 132 -5.86 -19.83 -16.62
CA ILE A 132 -5.74 -20.82 -17.70
C ILE A 132 -6.66 -22.02 -17.42
N GLN A 133 -6.61 -22.56 -16.20
CA GLN A 133 -7.46 -23.68 -15.79
C GLN A 133 -8.95 -23.33 -15.89
N TYR A 134 -9.33 -22.14 -15.42
CA TYR A 134 -10.71 -21.66 -15.50
C TYR A 134 -11.22 -21.62 -16.94
N ILE A 135 -10.44 -21.09 -17.89
CA ILE A 135 -10.84 -21.06 -19.31
C ILE A 135 -11.02 -22.48 -19.87
N ASP A 136 -10.18 -23.42 -19.45
CA ASP A 136 -10.24 -24.81 -19.93
C ASP A 136 -11.42 -25.59 -19.36
N GLU A 137 -11.82 -25.31 -18.12
CA GLU A 137 -12.92 -26.00 -17.43
C GLU A 137 -14.29 -25.37 -17.66
N PHE A 138 -14.36 -24.04 -17.79
CA PHE A 138 -15.61 -23.28 -17.85
C PHE A 138 -15.72 -22.44 -19.13
N PRO A 139 -16.07 -23.05 -20.28
CA PRO A 139 -16.17 -22.34 -21.55
C PRO A 139 -17.50 -21.59 -21.74
N ASP A 140 -18.46 -21.72 -20.82
CA ASP A 140 -19.80 -21.10 -20.93
C ASP A 140 -19.85 -19.74 -20.21
N TYR A 141 -20.15 -18.69 -20.99
CA TYR A 141 -20.27 -17.31 -20.53
C TYR A 141 -21.72 -16.80 -20.56
N SER A 142 -22.70 -17.70 -20.70
CA SER A 142 -24.12 -17.36 -20.76
C SER A 142 -24.64 -16.64 -19.51
N MET A 143 -23.98 -16.78 -18.36
CA MET A 143 -24.30 -16.06 -17.11
C MET A 143 -24.21 -14.53 -17.24
N TYR A 144 -23.48 -14.01 -18.23
CA TYR A 144 -23.33 -12.58 -18.48
C TYR A 144 -24.39 -12.00 -19.45
N ARG A 145 -25.42 -12.77 -19.82
CA ARG A 145 -26.46 -12.35 -20.77
C ARG A 145 -27.67 -11.73 -20.05
N GLY A 146 -28.55 -11.05 -20.80
CA GLY A 146 -29.84 -10.55 -20.30
C GLY A 146 -29.87 -9.13 -19.72
N SER A 147 -28.73 -8.49 -19.46
CA SER A 147 -28.69 -7.05 -19.14
C SER A 147 -27.38 -6.41 -19.61
N ILE A 148 -27.39 -5.08 -19.83
CA ILE A 148 -26.18 -4.34 -20.22
C ILE A 148 -25.11 -4.45 -19.14
N GLY A 149 -25.47 -4.33 -17.86
CA GLY A 149 -24.50 -4.41 -16.75
C GLY A 149 -23.81 -5.78 -16.65
N LEU A 150 -24.52 -6.88 -16.93
CA LEU A 150 -23.90 -8.21 -16.97
C LEU A 150 -22.91 -8.34 -18.14
N LEU A 151 -23.28 -7.82 -19.31
CA LEU A 151 -22.42 -7.79 -20.48
C LEU A 151 -21.15 -6.93 -20.25
N GLU A 152 -21.29 -5.80 -19.56
CA GLU A 152 -20.15 -4.95 -19.15
C GLU A 152 -19.26 -5.66 -18.11
N GLY A 153 -19.85 -6.48 -17.23
CA GLY A 153 -19.12 -7.33 -16.30
C GLY A 153 -18.20 -8.34 -17.02
N GLU A 154 -18.65 -8.91 -18.13
CA GLU A 154 -17.82 -9.80 -18.97
C GLU A 154 -16.64 -9.06 -19.62
N ILE A 155 -16.85 -7.81 -20.08
CA ILE A 155 -15.75 -6.96 -20.57
C ILE A 155 -14.74 -6.70 -19.45
N GLY A 156 -15.21 -6.43 -18.23
CA GLY A 156 -14.35 -6.26 -17.05
C GLY A 156 -13.46 -7.49 -16.81
N PHE A 157 -14.02 -8.69 -16.95
CA PHE A 157 -13.25 -9.92 -16.83
C PHE A 157 -12.18 -10.08 -17.92
N PHE A 158 -12.48 -9.73 -19.17
CA PHE A 158 -11.49 -9.70 -20.23
C PHE A 158 -10.38 -8.67 -19.99
N LYS A 159 -10.72 -7.54 -19.35
CA LYS A 159 -9.73 -6.54 -18.94
C LYS A 159 -8.78 -7.10 -17.89
N ASP A 160 -9.29 -7.77 -16.86
CA ASP A 160 -8.47 -8.39 -15.81
C ASP A 160 -7.48 -9.39 -16.40
N TRP A 161 -7.93 -10.20 -17.38
CA TRP A 161 -7.04 -11.09 -18.12
C TRP A 161 -5.99 -10.35 -18.94
N GLY A 162 -6.37 -9.27 -19.64
CA GLY A 162 -5.43 -8.41 -20.35
C GLY A 162 -4.36 -7.83 -19.42
N ASP A 163 -4.76 -7.40 -18.21
CA ASP A 163 -3.85 -6.89 -17.19
C ASP A 163 -2.89 -7.96 -16.66
N LEU A 164 -3.38 -9.18 -16.41
CA LEU A 164 -2.54 -10.31 -16.01
C LEU A 164 -1.52 -10.67 -17.09
N ILE A 165 -1.94 -10.70 -18.36
CA ILE A 165 -1.05 -10.94 -19.50
C ILE A 165 0.03 -9.86 -19.55
N ARG A 166 -0.34 -8.57 -19.52
CA ARG A 166 0.61 -7.46 -19.56
C ARG A 166 1.59 -7.47 -18.39
N GLN A 167 1.13 -7.85 -17.20
CA GLN A 167 1.99 -8.00 -16.02
C GLN A 167 2.99 -9.15 -16.22
N GLY A 168 2.52 -10.30 -16.69
CA GLY A 168 3.38 -11.45 -16.96
C GLY A 168 4.36 -11.21 -18.11
N GLU A 169 3.96 -10.50 -19.19
CA GLU A 169 4.86 -10.09 -20.29
C GLU A 169 6.01 -9.18 -19.81
N ARG A 170 5.84 -8.48 -18.68
CA ARG A 170 6.85 -7.61 -18.07
C ARG A 170 7.71 -8.29 -17.00
N SER A 171 7.38 -9.52 -16.58
CA SER A 171 8.16 -10.25 -15.57
C SER A 171 9.48 -10.76 -16.16
N GLU A 172 10.52 -10.84 -15.33
CA GLU A 172 11.81 -11.42 -15.72
C GLU A 172 11.83 -12.96 -15.54
N ASP A 173 10.84 -13.53 -14.84
CA ASP A 173 10.70 -14.97 -14.60
C ASP A 173 10.34 -15.72 -15.91
N PRO A 174 11.21 -16.62 -16.41
CA PRO A 174 10.95 -17.41 -17.61
C PRO A 174 9.69 -18.27 -17.53
N GLU A 175 9.31 -18.74 -16.34
CA GLU A 175 8.13 -19.58 -16.14
C GLU A 175 6.83 -18.77 -16.28
N ILE A 176 6.81 -17.55 -15.75
CA ILE A 176 5.70 -16.60 -15.93
C ILE A 176 5.55 -16.26 -17.41
N GLN A 177 6.66 -15.99 -18.11
CA GLN A 177 6.65 -15.73 -19.55
C GLN A 177 6.08 -16.90 -20.34
N GLU A 178 6.44 -18.15 -19.99
CA GLU A 178 5.90 -19.34 -20.65
C GLU A 178 4.41 -19.57 -20.34
N LEU A 179 3.96 -19.25 -19.12
CA LEU A 179 2.54 -19.24 -18.77
C LEU A 179 1.76 -18.23 -19.63
N VAL A 180 2.28 -17.00 -19.79
CA VAL A 180 1.66 -15.97 -20.62
C VAL A 180 1.53 -16.41 -22.08
N LYS A 181 2.55 -17.04 -22.66
CA LYS A 181 2.49 -17.55 -24.04
C LYS A 181 1.37 -18.58 -24.24
N ARG A 182 1.02 -19.34 -23.20
CA ARG A 182 -0.11 -20.28 -23.21
C ARG A 182 -1.45 -19.59 -22.93
N PHE A 183 -1.44 -18.59 -22.04
CA PHE A 183 -2.65 -17.90 -21.61
C PHE A 183 -3.23 -16.97 -22.67
N LYS A 184 -2.38 -16.12 -23.26
CA LYS A 184 -2.78 -15.13 -24.27
C LYS A 184 -3.62 -15.69 -25.42
N PRO A 185 -3.20 -16.75 -26.14
CA PRO A 185 -4.01 -17.29 -27.24
C PRO A 185 -5.34 -17.92 -26.77
N LYS A 186 -5.47 -18.32 -25.50
CA LYS A 186 -6.75 -18.79 -24.95
C LYS A 186 -7.71 -17.62 -24.73
N VAL A 187 -7.21 -16.53 -24.14
CA VAL A 187 -7.97 -15.29 -23.95
C VAL A 187 -8.44 -14.72 -25.30
N GLU A 188 -7.53 -14.65 -26.29
CA GLU A 188 -7.85 -14.19 -27.64
C GLU A 188 -8.98 -15.02 -28.26
N LYS A 189 -8.94 -16.36 -28.13
CA LYS A 189 -9.99 -17.26 -28.62
C LYS A 189 -11.33 -17.03 -27.93
N VAL A 190 -11.33 -16.82 -26.61
CA VAL A 190 -12.57 -16.52 -25.87
C VAL A 190 -13.15 -15.19 -26.37
N GLN A 191 -12.36 -14.13 -26.45
CA GLN A 191 -12.83 -12.83 -26.93
C GLN A 191 -13.37 -12.89 -28.38
N ILE A 192 -12.66 -13.56 -29.30
CA ILE A 192 -13.11 -13.75 -30.69
C ILE A 192 -14.50 -14.40 -30.75
N ARG A 193 -14.77 -15.34 -29.83
CA ARG A 193 -16.05 -16.04 -29.74
C ARG A 193 -17.13 -15.18 -29.09
N GLU A 194 -16.82 -14.53 -27.96
CA GLU A 194 -17.81 -13.86 -27.13
C GLU A 194 -18.20 -12.47 -27.63
N PHE A 195 -17.29 -11.66 -28.18
CA PHE A 195 -17.63 -10.30 -28.63
C PHE A 195 -18.78 -10.26 -29.64
N PRO A 196 -18.85 -11.13 -30.68
CA PRO A 196 -20.01 -11.23 -31.56
C PRO A 196 -21.33 -11.54 -30.83
N ILE A 197 -21.28 -12.41 -29.82
CA ILE A 197 -22.44 -12.82 -29.02
C ILE A 197 -22.89 -11.64 -28.15
N MET A 198 -21.96 -10.99 -27.46
CA MET A 198 -22.20 -9.82 -26.64
C MET A 198 -22.79 -8.66 -27.44
N ARG A 199 -22.29 -8.37 -28.64
CA ARG A 199 -22.85 -7.34 -29.52
C ARG A 199 -24.28 -7.64 -29.93
N LYS A 200 -24.58 -8.91 -30.25
CA LYS A 200 -25.95 -9.34 -30.56
C LYS A 200 -26.87 -9.15 -29.36
N GLU A 201 -26.44 -9.61 -28.19
CA GLU A 201 -27.21 -9.53 -26.96
C GLU A 201 -27.42 -8.07 -26.52
N TYR A 202 -26.39 -7.23 -26.63
CA TYR A 202 -26.49 -5.80 -26.38
C TYR A 202 -27.59 -5.16 -27.22
N ALA A 203 -27.65 -5.44 -28.53
CA ALA A 203 -28.69 -4.90 -29.39
C ALA A 203 -30.10 -5.38 -28.98
N ILE A 204 -30.24 -6.63 -28.55
CA ILE A 204 -31.52 -7.19 -28.05
C ILE A 204 -31.96 -6.47 -26.77
N VAL A 205 -31.06 -6.31 -25.81
CA VAL A 205 -31.34 -5.65 -24.53
C VAL A 205 -31.62 -4.16 -24.76
N ALA A 206 -30.78 -3.47 -25.53
CA ALA A 206 -30.96 -2.07 -25.87
C ALA A 206 -32.29 -1.81 -26.59
N ASN A 207 -32.70 -2.69 -27.51
CA ASN A 207 -33.99 -2.57 -28.19
C ASN A 207 -35.18 -2.61 -27.21
N LYS A 208 -35.11 -3.49 -26.19
CA LYS A 208 -36.16 -3.57 -25.15
C LYS A 208 -36.18 -2.30 -24.30
N LEU A 209 -35.02 -1.81 -23.88
CA LEU A 209 -34.91 -0.59 -23.05
C LEU A 209 -35.36 0.67 -23.79
N MET A 210 -35.16 0.70 -25.10
CA MET A 210 -35.45 1.86 -25.95
C MET A 210 -36.88 1.89 -26.51
N TRP A 211 -37.67 0.84 -26.27
CA TRP A 211 -39.04 0.70 -26.77
C TRP A 211 -39.92 1.90 -26.40
N GLU A 212 -39.92 2.33 -25.13
CA GLU A 212 -40.74 3.45 -24.67
C GLU A 212 -40.35 4.79 -25.29
N ASN A 213 -39.10 4.89 -25.76
CA ASN A 213 -38.58 6.06 -26.47
C ASN A 213 -38.85 6.01 -27.98
N ASN A 214 -39.60 5.01 -28.46
CA ASN A 214 -39.88 4.77 -29.88
C ASN A 214 -38.60 4.65 -30.72
N ILE A 215 -37.56 4.04 -30.14
CA ILE A 215 -36.29 3.76 -30.81
C ILE A 215 -36.14 2.24 -30.90
N GLU A 216 -36.03 1.75 -32.13
CA GLU A 216 -35.69 0.36 -32.43
C GLU A 216 -34.18 0.23 -32.59
N VAL A 217 -33.62 -0.84 -32.02
CA VAL A 217 -32.19 -1.13 -32.04
C VAL A 217 -31.96 -2.48 -32.70
N SER A 218 -31.00 -2.53 -33.61
CA SER A 218 -30.60 -3.77 -34.28
C SER A 218 -29.10 -3.81 -34.50
N SER A 219 -28.54 -5.01 -34.63
CA SER A 219 -27.16 -5.23 -35.03
C SER A 219 -27.06 -5.99 -36.35
N SER A 220 -26.02 -5.70 -37.12
CA SER A 220 -25.80 -6.27 -38.46
C SER A 220 -24.31 -6.38 -38.79
N GLY A 221 -24.03 -6.90 -40.00
CA GLY A 221 -22.67 -7.19 -40.45
C GLY A 221 -22.08 -8.46 -39.84
N THR A 222 -20.93 -8.89 -40.37
CA THR A 222 -20.19 -10.05 -39.86
C THR A 222 -19.86 -9.86 -38.38
N GLY A 223 -20.26 -10.81 -37.54
CA GLY A 223 -20.02 -10.76 -36.09
C GLY A 223 -20.77 -9.63 -35.37
N HIS A 224 -21.87 -9.12 -35.96
CA HIS A 224 -22.71 -8.05 -35.37
C HIS A 224 -21.95 -6.74 -35.12
N LYS A 225 -20.92 -6.42 -35.92
CA LYS A 225 -20.05 -5.26 -35.73
C LYS A 225 -20.73 -3.90 -35.96
N TYR A 226 -21.91 -3.87 -36.56
CA TYR A 226 -22.64 -2.63 -36.79
C TYR A 226 -23.90 -2.58 -35.95
N ILE A 227 -24.18 -1.42 -35.34
CA ILE A 227 -25.41 -1.18 -34.60
C ILE A 227 -26.21 -0.05 -35.25
N THR A 228 -27.53 -0.21 -35.33
CA THR A 228 -28.44 0.75 -35.93
C THR A 228 -29.52 1.13 -34.92
N PHE A 229 -29.67 2.43 -34.70
CA PHE A 229 -30.76 3.02 -33.94
C PHE A 229 -31.74 3.68 -34.91
N THR A 230 -33.01 3.27 -34.85
CA THR A 230 -34.07 3.77 -35.74
C THR A 230 -35.18 4.40 -34.93
N GLY A 231 -35.47 5.67 -35.15
CA GLY A 231 -36.55 6.37 -34.46
C GLY A 231 -36.68 7.82 -34.92
N GLY A 232 -37.90 8.37 -34.84
CA GLY A 232 -38.20 9.71 -35.36
C GLY A 232 -37.36 10.83 -34.74
N VAL A 233 -36.85 10.62 -33.52
CA VAL A 233 -35.94 11.55 -32.84
C VAL A 233 -34.65 11.82 -33.63
N PHE A 234 -34.22 10.89 -34.48
CA PHE A 234 -33.02 11.01 -35.30
C PHE A 234 -33.26 11.77 -36.63
N ALA A 235 -34.44 12.36 -36.84
CA ALA A 235 -34.61 13.34 -37.91
C ALA A 235 -33.84 14.66 -37.63
N ASN A 236 -33.46 14.92 -36.36
CA ASN A 236 -32.73 16.11 -35.95
C ASN A 236 -31.25 15.82 -35.67
N ASN A 237 -30.35 16.51 -36.39
CA ASN A 237 -28.90 16.38 -36.23
C ASN A 237 -28.39 16.66 -34.81
N LYS A 238 -29.04 17.56 -34.05
CA LYS A 238 -28.68 17.82 -32.65
C LYS A 238 -28.91 16.57 -31.80
N ASN A 239 -30.05 15.92 -31.95
CA ASN A 239 -30.39 14.70 -31.20
C ASN A 239 -29.42 13.56 -31.55
N ILE A 240 -29.06 13.41 -32.82
CA ILE A 240 -28.05 12.43 -33.26
C ILE A 240 -26.72 12.69 -32.54
N LYS A 241 -26.24 13.94 -32.54
CA LYS A 241 -24.97 14.30 -31.92
C LYS A 241 -24.98 14.04 -30.40
N ASP A 242 -26.03 14.49 -29.71
CA ASP A 242 -26.14 14.34 -28.27
C ASP A 242 -26.18 12.86 -27.87
N PHE A 243 -27.02 12.06 -28.56
CA PHE A 243 -27.14 10.63 -28.33
C PHE A 243 -25.84 9.88 -28.66
N HIS A 244 -25.17 10.23 -29.76
CA HIS A 244 -23.88 9.63 -30.13
C HIS A 244 -22.83 9.86 -29.05
N ASN A 245 -22.72 11.09 -28.53
CA ASN A 245 -21.75 11.42 -27.48
C ASN A 245 -22.00 10.60 -26.21
N GLU A 246 -23.26 10.34 -25.86
CA GLU A 246 -23.64 9.58 -24.67
C GLU A 246 -23.29 8.09 -24.78
N ILE A 247 -23.56 7.46 -25.93
CA ILE A 247 -23.43 6.00 -26.06
C ILE A 247 -22.10 5.55 -26.67
N SER A 248 -21.35 6.44 -27.32
CA SER A 248 -20.16 6.07 -28.12
C SER A 248 -19.13 5.26 -27.33
N ASN A 249 -18.89 5.62 -26.07
CA ASN A 249 -17.93 4.91 -25.20
C ASN A 249 -18.38 3.47 -24.92
N VAL A 250 -19.66 3.27 -24.61
CA VAL A 250 -20.23 1.94 -24.39
C VAL A 250 -20.18 1.12 -25.68
N LEU A 251 -20.54 1.69 -26.83
CA LEU A 251 -20.45 0.95 -28.09
C LEU A 251 -19.01 0.58 -28.46
N ARG A 252 -18.03 1.43 -28.12
CA ARG A 252 -16.60 1.14 -28.30
C ARG A 252 -16.13 0.02 -27.38
N SER A 253 -16.58 -0.06 -26.13
CA SER A 253 -16.21 -1.17 -25.22
C SER A 253 -16.71 -2.53 -25.74
N PHE A 254 -17.90 -2.55 -26.36
CA PHE A 254 -18.44 -3.70 -27.08
C PHE A 254 -17.81 -3.96 -28.45
N ARG A 255 -16.85 -3.14 -28.87
CA ARG A 255 -16.16 -3.25 -30.17
C ARG A 255 -17.10 -3.21 -31.38
N PHE A 256 -18.18 -2.45 -31.29
CA PHE A 256 -18.91 -2.08 -32.51
C PHE A 256 -17.98 -1.23 -33.37
N SER A 257 -17.91 -1.50 -34.67
CA SER A 257 -17.08 -0.75 -35.62
C SER A 257 -17.81 0.46 -36.17
N LYS A 258 -19.14 0.39 -36.33
CA LYS A 258 -19.95 1.49 -36.84
C LYS A 258 -21.29 1.59 -36.12
N VAL A 259 -21.77 2.81 -35.99
CA VAL A 259 -23.15 3.12 -35.57
C VAL A 259 -23.89 3.88 -36.66
N TYR A 260 -25.16 3.53 -36.85
CA TYR A 260 -26.07 4.17 -37.79
C TYR A 260 -27.28 4.75 -37.06
N TYR A 261 -27.71 5.94 -37.48
CA TYR A 261 -28.90 6.62 -36.98
C TYR A 261 -29.89 6.84 -38.11
N LYS A 262 -31.07 6.25 -37.99
CA LYS A 262 -32.14 6.32 -38.99
C LYS A 262 -33.38 6.96 -38.39
N TRP A 263 -34.04 7.83 -39.15
CA TRP A 263 -35.31 8.42 -38.69
C TRP A 263 -36.52 7.47 -38.89
N TYR A 264 -36.43 6.53 -39.84
CA TYR A 264 -37.38 5.43 -40.05
C TYR A 264 -36.70 4.24 -40.76
N LYS A 265 -37.35 3.06 -40.78
CA LYS A 265 -36.74 1.80 -41.26
C LYS A 265 -36.27 1.85 -42.72
N GLY A 266 -37.02 2.55 -43.58
CA GLY A 266 -36.75 2.64 -45.02
C GLY A 266 -35.85 3.82 -45.42
N ALA A 267 -35.27 4.55 -44.47
CA ALA A 267 -34.43 5.70 -44.79
C ALA A 267 -33.19 5.29 -45.58
N GLU A 268 -33.06 5.81 -46.80
CA GLU A 268 -31.84 5.68 -47.62
C GLU A 268 -30.74 6.63 -47.12
N GLU A 269 -31.12 7.81 -46.62
CA GLU A 269 -30.22 8.75 -45.97
C GLU A 269 -30.15 8.49 -44.45
N TYR A 270 -28.93 8.36 -43.94
CA TYR A 270 -28.68 8.15 -42.52
C TYR A 270 -27.33 8.73 -42.11
N SER A 271 -27.24 9.16 -40.85
CA SER A 271 -25.97 9.56 -40.24
C SER A 271 -25.24 8.32 -39.74
N SER A 272 -23.92 8.30 -39.91
CA SER A 272 -23.07 7.22 -39.42
C SER A 272 -21.84 7.75 -38.71
N GLY A 273 -21.29 6.95 -37.80
CA GLY A 273 -20.03 7.25 -37.12
C GLY A 273 -19.19 5.99 -36.96
N ASP A 274 -17.89 6.13 -37.21
CA ASP A 274 -16.91 5.08 -36.95
C ASP A 274 -16.59 5.02 -35.45
N LEU A 275 -16.46 3.79 -34.94
CA LEU A 275 -16.27 3.49 -33.53
C LEU A 275 -14.94 2.75 -33.35
N TYR A 276 -14.95 1.43 -33.21
CA TYR A 276 -13.76 0.64 -32.92
C TYR A 276 -13.09 0.09 -34.20
N GLU A 277 -11.78 0.33 -34.33
CA GLU A 277 -10.96 -0.06 -35.50
C GLU A 277 -10.10 -1.33 -35.26
N GLY A 278 -10.16 -1.92 -34.07
CA GLY A 278 -9.38 -3.12 -33.73
C GLY A 278 -10.07 -4.44 -34.06
N ASN A 279 -9.47 -5.53 -33.59
CA ASN A 279 -9.96 -6.90 -33.74
C ASN A 279 -10.55 -7.43 -32.44
N ASP A 280 -11.42 -8.45 -32.53
CA ASP A 280 -11.95 -9.14 -31.34
C ASP A 280 -10.85 -9.94 -30.60
N SER A 281 -9.71 -10.20 -31.26
CA SER A 281 -8.52 -10.80 -30.64
C SER A 281 -7.74 -9.82 -29.77
N ASP A 282 -7.83 -8.51 -29.99
CA ASP A 282 -6.98 -7.55 -29.28
C ASP A 282 -7.28 -7.62 -27.78
N LEU A 283 -6.27 -7.63 -26.91
CA LEU A 283 -6.53 -7.68 -25.47
C LEU A 283 -7.27 -6.42 -25.00
N VAL A 284 -8.27 -6.59 -24.13
CA VAL A 284 -8.94 -5.45 -23.50
C VAL A 284 -7.95 -4.68 -22.61
N ASN A 285 -8.03 -3.34 -22.66
CA ASN A 285 -7.23 -2.41 -21.86
C ASN A 285 -8.07 -1.73 -20.78
#